data_AF-A0A8J2LRW8-F1
#
_entry.id   AF-A0A8J2LRW8-F1
#
_cell.length_a   1.000
_cell.length_b   1.000
_cell.length_c   1.000
_cell.angle_alpha   90.00
_cell.angle_beta   90.00
_cell.angle_gamma   90.00
#
_symmetry.space_group_name_H-M   'P 1'
#
loop_
_entity.id
_entity.type
_entity.pdbx_description
1 polymer ?
#
loop_
_entity_poly.entity_id
_entity_poly.type
_entity_poly.pdbx_seq_one_letter_code
_entity_poly.pdbx_strand_id
1 'polypeptide(L)'
;TEVYSHNFTTGEDIELLKGGVYVFGVKFTARENSPLLEPTIYGIIGGIKVGWNGVNKEACQDLLDTNKCPVVAGRTYHYYTSIEILNSYPSTRLTFQWGITAKTASGTKGKNHICFTMPARIR
;
A
#
# COMPACT_ATOMS: atom_id res chain seq x y z
N THR A 1 -19.96 -2.79 -8.01
CA THR A 1 -19.85 -2.78 -6.53
C THR A 1 -18.77 -1.80 -6.17
N GLU A 2 -19.17 -0.64 -5.66
CA GLU A 2 -18.30 0.48 -5.32
C GLU A 2 -17.55 0.16 -4.02
N VAL A 3 -16.21 0.18 -4.05
CA VAL A 3 -15.41 0.01 -2.83
C VAL A 3 -15.16 1.39 -2.26
N TYR A 4 -16.02 1.78 -1.31
CA TYR A 4 -15.83 2.98 -0.52
C TYR A 4 -14.55 2.86 0.31
N SER A 5 -13.81 3.97 0.36
CA SER A 5 -12.79 4.26 1.35
C SER A 5 -13.28 3.80 2.73
N HIS A 6 -12.69 2.75 3.28
CA HIS A 6 -12.83 2.52 4.71
C HIS A 6 -12.30 3.78 5.40
N ASN A 7 -13.19 4.52 6.06
CA ASN A 7 -12.80 5.45 7.09
C ASN A 7 -12.14 4.60 8.18
N PHE A 8 -10.83 4.40 8.07
CA PHE A 8 -10.07 3.64 9.05
C PHE A 8 -10.06 4.44 10.34
N THR A 9 -10.92 4.05 11.29
CA THR A 9 -10.86 4.56 12.66
C THR A 9 -9.56 4.05 13.27
N THR A 10 -8.64 4.96 13.60
CA THR A 10 -7.40 4.61 14.30
C THR A 10 -7.72 3.85 15.59
N GLY A 11 -7.34 2.57 15.66
CA GLY A 11 -7.44 1.75 16.88
C GLY A 11 -8.21 0.43 16.76
N GLU A 12 -8.94 0.20 15.66
CA GLU A 12 -9.69 -1.05 15.43
C GLU A 12 -9.04 -1.92 14.34
N ASP A 13 -9.17 -3.24 14.50
CA ASP A 13 -8.69 -4.21 13.50
C ASP A 13 -9.52 -4.08 12.21
N ILE A 14 -8.83 -3.99 11.08
CA ILE A 14 -9.44 -4.16 9.76
C ILE A 14 -9.74 -5.64 9.57
N GLU A 15 -11.02 -5.99 9.42
CA GLU A 15 -11.46 -7.37 9.18
C GLU A 15 -11.31 -7.72 7.69
N LEU A 16 -10.45 -8.71 7.41
CA LEU A 16 -10.10 -9.19 6.08
C LEU A 16 -10.58 -10.64 5.92
N LEU A 17 -11.61 -10.84 5.11
CA LEU A 17 -12.19 -12.15 4.82
C LEU A 17 -11.38 -12.86 3.75
N LYS A 18 -11.16 -14.16 3.96
CA LYS A 18 -10.59 -15.05 2.94
C LYS A 18 -11.44 -15.07 1.66
N GLY A 19 -10.75 -15.08 0.52
CA GLY A 19 -11.33 -14.92 -0.81
C GLY A 19 -11.76 -13.48 -1.13
N GLY A 20 -11.61 -12.53 -0.18
CA GLY A 20 -11.97 -11.14 -0.38
C GLY A 20 -10.92 -10.34 -1.13
N VAL A 21 -11.37 -9.33 -1.87
CA VAL A 21 -10.53 -8.32 -2.52
C VAL A 21 -10.80 -6.97 -1.87
N TYR A 22 -9.74 -6.33 -1.38
CA TYR A 22 -9.80 -5.08 -0.64
C TYR A 22 -9.05 -3.99 -1.37
N VAL A 23 -9.71 -2.84 -1.58
CA VAL A 23 -9.06 -1.67 -2.20
C VAL A 23 -8.63 -0.71 -1.10
N PHE A 24 -7.34 -0.37 -1.11
CA PHE A 24 -6.75 0.63 -0.22
C PHE A 24 -6.42 1.88 -1.01
N GLY A 25 -6.76 3.04 -0.47
CA GLY A 25 -6.50 4.34 -1.06
C GLY A 25 -5.75 5.25 -0.09
N VAL A 26 -4.81 6.03 -0.59
CA VAL A 26 -4.06 6.99 0.21
C VAL A 26 -3.73 8.24 -0.60
N LYS A 27 -3.92 9.39 0.05
CA LYS A 27 -3.47 10.68 -0.44
C LYS A 27 -2.11 10.99 0.16
N PHE A 28 -1.11 11.31 -0.67
CA PHE A 28 0.23 11.64 -0.19
C PHE A 28 0.85 12.81 -0.94
N THR A 29 1.67 13.59 -0.24
CA THR A 29 2.50 14.63 -0.84
C THR A 29 3.88 14.07 -1.14
N ALA A 30 4.30 14.14 -2.40
CA ALA A 30 5.61 13.65 -2.81
C ALA A 30 6.73 14.45 -2.14
N ARG A 31 7.67 13.75 -1.50
CA ARG A 31 8.77 14.35 -0.73
C ARG A 31 10.01 14.69 -1.58
N GLU A 32 10.06 14.16 -2.79
CA GLU A 32 11.10 14.39 -3.78
C GLU A 32 10.56 14.06 -5.17
N ASN A 33 11.25 14.53 -6.21
CA ASN A 33 10.96 14.11 -7.57
C ASN A 33 11.36 12.64 -7.73
N SER A 34 10.52 11.85 -8.38
CA SER A 34 10.85 10.45 -8.60
C SER A 34 10.27 9.92 -9.91
N PRO A 35 11.10 9.34 -10.79
CA PRO A 35 10.64 8.72 -12.03
C PRO A 35 9.92 7.37 -11.84
N LEU A 36 10.02 6.77 -10.65
CA LEU A 36 9.54 5.41 -10.35
C LEU A 36 9.09 5.34 -8.89
N LEU A 37 7.98 4.68 -8.62
CA LEU A 37 7.47 4.48 -7.27
C LEU A 37 7.36 2.98 -6.98
N GLU A 38 8.03 2.54 -5.92
CA GLU A 38 7.95 1.16 -5.45
C GLU A 38 6.94 1.06 -4.30
N PRO A 39 5.84 0.31 -4.46
CA PRO A 39 4.96 0.00 -3.35
C PRO A 39 5.62 -1.04 -2.45
N THR A 40 5.44 -0.87 -1.14
CA THR A 40 5.94 -1.80 -0.13
C THR A 40 4.78 -2.26 0.73
N ILE A 41 4.53 -3.56 0.75
CA ILE A 41 3.46 -4.17 1.53
C ILE A 41 4.04 -5.32 2.35
N TYR A 42 3.78 -5.29 3.65
CA TYR A 42 4.19 -6.34 4.56
C TYR A 42 3.07 -6.67 5.55
N GLY A 43 2.93 -7.96 5.86
CA GLY A 43 2.23 -8.43 7.05
C GLY A 43 3.23 -8.72 8.16
N ILE A 44 3.01 -8.15 9.35
CA ILE A 44 3.80 -8.46 10.54
C ILE A 44 2.98 -9.38 11.43
N ILE A 45 3.39 -10.64 11.53
CA ILE A 45 2.68 -11.70 12.25
C ILE A 45 3.61 -12.22 13.35
N GLY A 46 3.25 -12.05 14.63
CA GLY A 46 4.10 -12.47 15.75
C GLY A 46 5.51 -11.85 15.73
N GLY A 47 5.66 -10.63 15.21
CA GLY A 47 6.94 -9.94 15.04
C GLY A 47 7.71 -10.30 13.77
N ILE A 48 7.28 -11.30 13.00
CA ILE A 48 7.89 -11.68 11.72
C ILE A 48 7.29 -10.83 10.61
N LYS A 49 8.15 -10.12 9.87
CA LYS A 49 7.77 -9.28 8.73
C LYS A 49 7.78 -10.09 7.43
N VAL A 50 6.61 -10.33 6.86
CA VAL A 50 6.40 -11.10 5.63
C VAL A 50 6.05 -10.15 4.49
N GLY A 51 6.82 -10.16 3.40
CA GLY A 51 6.56 -9.34 2.22
C GLY A 51 5.42 -9.90 1.36
N TRP A 52 4.65 -9.00 0.75
CA TRP A 52 3.59 -9.34 -0.19
C TRP A 52 3.84 -8.65 -1.54
N ASN A 53 3.81 -9.45 -2.61
CA ASN A 53 4.16 -9.01 -3.97
C ASN A 53 2.96 -9.06 -4.94
N GLY A 54 1.72 -9.00 -4.44
CA GLY A 54 0.52 -9.09 -5.28
C GLY A 54 0.02 -7.76 -5.83
N VAL A 55 0.80 -6.68 -5.71
CA VAL A 55 0.54 -5.38 -6.35
C VAL A 55 1.42 -5.19 -7.57
N ASN A 56 1.06 -4.20 -8.40
CA ASN A 56 1.95 -3.68 -9.41
C ASN A 56 3.29 -3.27 -8.79
N LYS A 57 4.40 -3.73 -9.38
CA LYS A 57 5.75 -3.37 -8.91
C LYS A 57 6.06 -1.89 -9.08
N GLU A 58 5.32 -1.22 -9.96
CA GLU A 58 5.48 0.18 -10.27
C GLU A 58 4.18 0.94 -9.94
N ALA A 59 4.16 1.57 -8.77
CA ALA A 59 3.01 2.23 -8.18
C ALA A 59 2.55 3.47 -8.96
N CYS A 60 3.37 4.04 -9.85
CA CYS A 60 2.94 5.16 -10.68
C CYS A 60 1.73 4.80 -11.57
N GLN A 61 1.55 3.52 -11.93
CA GLN A 61 0.44 3.05 -12.76
C GLN A 61 -0.92 3.12 -12.02
N ASP A 62 -0.88 3.06 -10.68
CA ASP A 62 -2.09 3.14 -9.84
C ASP A 62 -2.26 4.52 -9.18
N LEU A 63 -1.61 5.56 -9.73
CA LEU A 63 -1.94 6.95 -9.39
C LEU A 63 -3.19 7.39 -10.14
N LEU A 64 -4.24 7.80 -9.43
CA LEU A 64 -5.47 8.28 -10.06
C LEU A 64 -5.26 9.58 -10.85
N ASP A 65 -4.33 10.44 -10.42
CA ASP A 65 -4.17 11.77 -10.97
C ASP A 65 -3.50 11.75 -12.36
N THR A 66 -2.61 10.79 -12.60
CA THR A 66 -1.75 10.79 -13.79
C THR A 66 -1.54 9.41 -14.42
N ASN A 67 -1.74 8.32 -13.67
CA ASN A 67 -1.36 6.95 -14.02
C ASN A 67 0.09 6.79 -14.53
N LYS A 68 0.96 7.76 -14.22
CA LYS A 68 2.33 7.81 -14.70
C LYS A 68 3.23 8.67 -13.83
N CYS A 69 4.51 8.38 -13.94
CA CYS A 69 5.59 9.18 -13.37
C CYS A 69 6.30 10.04 -14.44
N PRO A 70 7.13 11.02 -14.05
CA PRO A 70 7.61 11.30 -12.70
C PRO A 70 6.58 11.96 -11.78
N VAL A 71 6.65 11.66 -10.48
CA VAL A 71 6.05 12.51 -9.45
C VAL A 71 6.93 13.71 -9.14
N VAL A 72 6.32 14.82 -8.76
CA VAL A 72 6.98 16.10 -8.48
C VAL A 72 6.89 16.43 -7.00
N ALA A 73 8.02 16.77 -6.38
CA ALA A 73 8.10 17.17 -4.98
C ALA A 73 7.09 18.28 -4.65
N GLY A 74 6.45 18.15 -3.49
CA GLY A 74 5.43 19.09 -3.01
C GLY A 74 4.05 18.93 -3.65
N ARG A 75 3.90 18.15 -4.74
CA ARG A 75 2.58 17.82 -5.30
C ARG A 75 1.95 16.67 -4.54
N THR A 76 0.63 16.71 -4.47
CA THR A 76 -0.17 15.69 -3.80
C THR A 76 -0.81 14.77 -4.83
N TYR A 77 -0.76 13.47 -4.56
CA TYR A 77 -1.25 12.40 -5.42
C TYR A 77 -2.15 11.44 -4.63
N HIS A 78 -3.03 10.75 -5.35
CA HIS A 78 -3.93 9.73 -4.85
C HIS A 78 -3.52 8.38 -5.44
N TYR A 79 -3.03 7.50 -4.56
CA TYR A 79 -2.64 6.14 -4.92
C TYR A 79 -3.69 5.16 -4.41
N TYR A 80 -4.00 4.15 -5.22
CA TYR A 80 -4.85 3.04 -4.80
C TYR A 80 -4.20 1.70 -5.13
N THR A 81 -4.56 0.67 -4.39
CA THR A 81 -4.15 -0.69 -4.73
C THR A 81 -5.17 -1.70 -4.24
N SER A 82 -5.29 -2.82 -4.94
CA SER A 82 -6.18 -3.92 -4.61
C SER A 82 -5.39 -5.11 -4.05
N ILE A 83 -5.82 -5.61 -2.91
CA ILE A 83 -5.20 -6.75 -2.21
C ILE A 83 -6.19 -7.89 -2.14
N GLU A 84 -5.82 -9.03 -2.70
CA GLU A 84 -6.56 -10.28 -2.58
C GLU A 84 -6.08 -11.06 -1.35
N ILE A 85 -7.02 -11.49 -0.52
CA ILE A 85 -6.77 -12.32 0.66
C ILE A 85 -7.05 -13.77 0.28
N LEU A 86 -5.99 -14.55 0.05
CA LEU A 86 -6.14 -15.92 -0.42
C LEU A 86 -6.79 -16.80 0.64
N ASN A 87 -7.61 -17.77 0.21
CA ASN A 87 -8.21 -18.78 1.08
C ASN A 87 -7.18 -19.61 1.86
N SER A 88 -5.95 -19.71 1.33
CA SER A 88 -4.83 -20.40 1.97
C SER A 88 -4.17 -19.61 3.11
N TYR A 89 -4.48 -18.33 3.28
CA TYR A 89 -3.90 -17.53 4.35
C TYR A 89 -4.43 -17.98 5.72
N PRO A 90 -3.57 -18.01 6.76
CA PRO A 90 -4.00 -18.37 8.10
C PRO A 90 -4.95 -17.32 8.66
N SER A 91 -5.97 -17.74 9.40
CA SER A 91 -6.81 -16.81 10.17
C SER A 91 -5.99 -16.33 11.36
N THR A 92 -5.60 -15.06 11.37
CA THR A 92 -4.68 -14.50 12.36
C THR A 92 -4.82 -12.98 12.46
N ARG A 93 -4.39 -12.41 13.59
CA ARG A 93 -4.14 -10.97 13.68
C ARG A 93 -2.76 -10.66 13.10
N LEU A 94 -2.66 -9.54 12.40
CA LEU A 94 -1.42 -9.03 11.85
C LEU A 94 -1.37 -7.50 11.95
N THR A 95 -0.16 -6.95 11.94
CA THR A 95 0.02 -5.53 11.62
C THR A 95 0.33 -5.43 10.14
N PHE A 96 -0.59 -4.84 9.38
CA PHE A 96 -0.40 -4.53 7.97
C PHE A 96 0.45 -3.26 7.84
N GLN A 97 1.60 -3.35 7.18
CA GLN A 97 2.45 -2.21 6.86
C GLN A 97 2.36 -1.92 5.36
N TRP A 98 2.03 -0.67 5.03
CA TRP A 98 1.95 -0.20 3.64
C TRP A 98 2.74 1.08 3.45
N GLY A 99 3.43 1.17 2.31
CA GLY A 99 4.29 2.28 1.98
C GLY A 99 4.49 2.47 0.48
N ILE A 100 4.94 3.66 0.10
CA ILE A 100 5.40 3.99 -1.26
C ILE A 100 6.77 4.64 -1.11
N THR A 101 7.74 4.12 -1.86
CA THR A 101 9.11 4.59 -1.85
C THR A 101 9.51 5.11 -3.21
N ALA A 102 10.16 6.27 -3.24
CA ALA A 102 10.77 6.79 -4.45
C ALA A 102 11.92 5.89 -4.93
N LYS A 103 12.10 5.81 -6.25
CA LYS A 103 13.25 5.18 -6.88
C LYS A 103 13.88 6.15 -7.87
N THR A 104 15.21 6.10 -8.00
CA THR A 104 15.93 6.82 -9.06
C THR A 104 15.72 6.13 -10.41
N ALA A 105 16.13 6.78 -11.50
CA ALA A 105 16.11 6.15 -12.83
C ALA A 105 16.96 4.87 -12.92
N SER A 106 17.97 4.73 -12.07
CA SER A 106 18.80 3.53 -11.92
C SER A 106 18.21 2.47 -10.97
N GLY A 107 17.00 2.68 -10.47
CA GLY A 107 16.33 1.76 -9.52
C GLY A 107 16.85 1.83 -8.08
N THR A 108 17.67 2.83 -7.75
CA THR A 108 18.19 3.01 -6.39
C THR A 108 17.10 3.58 -5.48
N LYS A 109 17.00 3.09 -4.25
CA LYS A 109 15.99 3.50 -3.27
C LYS A 109 16.20 4.97 -2.84
N GLY A 110 15.14 5.76 -2.93
CA GLY A 110 15.04 7.13 -2.42
C GLY A 110 14.26 7.20 -1.10
N LYS A 111 13.59 8.34 -0.89
CA LYS A 111 12.77 8.62 0.29
C LYS A 111 11.46 7.84 0.27
N ASN A 112 10.99 7.44 1.44
CA ASN A 112 9.62 6.97 1.62
C ASN A 112 8.68 8.18 1.54
N HIS A 113 7.69 8.14 0.65
CA HIS A 113 6.63 9.14 0.59
C HIS A 113 5.56 8.88 1.65
N ILE A 114 5.19 7.62 1.80
CA ILE A 114 4.31 7.12 2.87
C ILE A 114 4.89 5.83 3.47
N CYS A 115 4.66 5.64 4.76
CA CYS A 115 4.92 4.40 5.48
C CYS A 115 4.06 4.42 6.74
N PHE A 116 3.04 3.58 6.79
CA PHE A 116 2.17 3.47 7.96
C PHE A 116 1.78 2.02 8.22
N THR A 117 1.23 1.80 9.41
CA THR A 117 0.84 0.49 9.91
C THR A 117 -0.60 0.52 10.42
N MET A 118 -1.35 -0.54 10.14
CA MET A 118 -2.71 -0.71 10.61
C MET A 118 -2.88 -2.10 11.21
N PRO A 119 -3.58 -2.26 12.34
CA PRO A 119 -3.97 -3.58 12.81
C PRO A 119 -5.00 -4.18 11.85
N ALA A 120 -4.85 -5.45 11.54
CA ALA A 120 -5.78 -6.19 10.70
C ALA A 120 -5.97 -7.61 11.23
N ARG A 121 -7.08 -8.24 10.87
CA ARG A 121 -7.37 -9.62 11.18
C ARG A 121 -7.86 -10.33 9.93
N ILE A 122 -7.18 -11.42 9.58
CA ILE A 122 -7.64 -12.34 8.54
C ILE A 122 -8.61 -13.34 9.18
N ARG A 123 -9.79 -13.50 8.58
CA ARG A 123 -10.80 -14.49 8.97
C ARG A 123 -11.10 -15.45 7.84
#